data_AF-A0A7C2KCP6-F1
#
_entry.id   AF-A0A7C2KCP6-F1
#
_cell.length_a   1.000
_cell.length_b   1.000
_cell.length_c   1.000
_cell.angle_alpha   90.00
_cell.angle_beta   90.00
_cell.angle_gamma   90.00
#
_symmetry.space_group_name_H-M   'P 1'
#
loop_
_entity.id
_entity.type
_entity.pdbx_description
1 polymer ?
#
loop_
_entity_poly.entity_id
_entity_poly.type
_entity_poly.pdbx_seq_one_letter_code
_entity_poly.pdbx_strand_id
1 'polypeptide(L)'
;MSKGGSVILRIYFSLVAFVTLMMLIFSVSDLINISLKTFVFPAADAPEYTMYCDLQYQTQEQCDLQKANEAQANNVRKQQSAVRDISMLIVSAPLFWLHFRIVYRDWMEELARKRKESEDEPDEKKK
;
A
#
# COMPACT_ATOMS: atom_id res chain seq x y z
N MET A 1 -11.40 31.03 30.10
CA MET A 1 -11.58 30.44 28.76
C MET A 1 -10.94 29.04 28.73
N SER A 2 -11.76 27.99 28.69
CA SER A 2 -11.32 26.59 28.79
C SER A 2 -10.45 26.19 27.59
N LYS A 3 -9.12 26.26 27.75
CA LYS A 3 -8.15 25.72 26.78
C LYS A 3 -8.24 24.19 26.65
N GLY A 4 -8.79 23.49 27.64
CA GLY A 4 -8.87 22.02 27.67
C GLY A 4 -9.94 21.40 26.75
N GLY A 5 -11.10 22.05 26.60
CA GLY A 5 -12.18 21.53 25.75
C GLY A 5 -11.83 21.49 24.26
N SER A 6 -10.93 22.37 23.80
CA SER A 6 -10.51 22.39 22.40
C SER A 6 -9.49 21.27 22.08
N VAL A 7 -8.64 20.89 23.03
CA VAL A 7 -7.61 19.85 22.82
C VAL A 7 -8.23 18.46 22.78
N ILE A 8 -9.14 18.15 23.71
CA ILE A 8 -9.81 16.85 23.75
C ILE A 8 -10.60 16.61 22.44
N LEU A 9 -11.29 17.64 21.94
CA LEU A 9 -12.09 17.55 20.72
C LEU A 9 -11.21 17.40 19.46
N ARG A 10 -10.05 18.07 19.42
CA ARG A 10 -9.03 17.88 18.37
C ARG A 10 -8.47 16.45 18.36
N ILE A 11 -8.14 15.89 19.53
CA ILE A 11 -7.62 14.53 19.63
C ILE A 11 -8.68 13.51 19.20
N TYR A 12 -9.92 13.64 19.69
CA TYR A 12 -11.04 12.77 19.28
C TYR A 12 -11.26 12.81 17.76
N PHE A 13 -11.35 14.01 17.18
CA PHE A 13 -11.54 14.15 15.74
C PHE A 13 -10.36 13.59 14.94
N SER A 14 -9.13 13.75 15.44
CA SER A 14 -7.93 13.19 14.80
C SER A 14 -7.92 11.66 14.81
N LEU A 15 -8.34 11.02 15.91
CA LEU A 15 -8.42 9.56 16.00
C LEU A 15 -9.52 9.01 15.09
N VAL A 16 -10.70 9.65 15.07
CA VAL A 16 -11.81 9.26 14.18
C VAL A 16 -11.43 9.44 12.71
N ALA A 17 -10.80 10.57 12.37
CA ALA A 17 -10.30 10.81 11.02
C ALA A 17 -9.26 9.76 10.60
N PHE A 18 -8.37 9.36 11.50
CA PHE A 18 -7.40 8.30 11.22
C PHE A 18 -8.05 6.94 10.97
N VAL A 19 -8.99 6.52 11.82
CA VAL A 19 -9.69 5.24 11.66
C VAL A 19 -10.53 5.20 10.38
N THR A 20 -11.25 6.28 10.08
CA THR A 20 -12.07 6.39 8.85
C THR A 20 -11.20 6.42 7.60
N LEU A 21 -10.05 7.11 7.63
CA LEU A 21 -9.07 7.10 6.56
C LEU A 21 -8.55 5.68 6.30
N MET A 22 -8.21 4.93 7.35
CA MET A 22 -7.77 3.54 7.22
C MET A 22 -8.85 2.65 6.61
N MET A 23 -10.11 2.77 7.06
CA MET A 23 -11.23 2.03 6.46
C MET A 23 -11.39 2.35 4.96
N LEU A 24 -11.29 3.62 4.58
CA LEU A 24 -11.42 4.06 3.19
C LEU A 24 -10.30 3.48 2.31
N ILE A 25 -9.05 3.49 2.81
CA ILE A 25 -7.89 2.92 2.11
C ILE A 25 -8.09 1.42 1.82
N PHE A 26 -8.53 0.64 2.81
CA PHE A 26 -8.78 -0.78 2.60
C PHE A 26 -9.92 -1.02 1.59
N SER A 27 -11.02 -0.28 1.72
CA SER A 27 -12.16 -0.39 0.80
C SER A 27 -11.78 -0.07 -0.65
N VAL A 28 -11.00 1.00 -0.90
CA VAL A 28 -10.54 1.35 -2.24
C VAL A 28 -9.53 0.33 -2.77
N SER A 29 -8.63 -0.18 -1.92
CA SER A 29 -7.65 -1.20 -2.32
C SER A 29 -8.33 -2.49 -2.78
N ASP A 30 -9.36 -2.93 -2.05
CA ASP A 30 -10.15 -4.11 -2.41
C ASP A 30 -10.93 -3.89 -3.70
N LEU A 31 -11.53 -2.70 -3.87
CA LEU A 31 -12.26 -2.36 -5.09
C LEU A 31 -11.35 -2.37 -6.33
N ILE A 32 -10.13 -1.83 -6.21
CA ILE A 32 -9.13 -1.86 -7.29
C ILE A 32 -8.67 -3.30 -7.55
N ASN A 33 -8.46 -4.11 -6.51
CA ASN A 33 -8.06 -5.51 -6.66
C ASN A 33 -9.13 -6.33 -7.43
N ILE A 34 -10.41 -6.18 -7.06
CA ILE A 34 -11.53 -6.82 -7.78
C ILE A 34 -11.56 -6.32 -9.21
N SER A 35 -11.47 -5.00 -9.43
CA SER A 35 -11.52 -4.41 -10.77
C SER A 35 -10.37 -4.90 -11.66
N LEU A 36 -9.14 -5.01 -11.15
CA LEU A 36 -8.02 -5.54 -11.92
C LEU A 36 -8.21 -7.03 -12.22
N LYS A 37 -8.68 -7.83 -11.26
CA LYS A 37 -8.96 -9.26 -11.49
C LYS A 37 -10.07 -9.45 -12.52
N THR A 38 -11.13 -8.65 -12.50
CA THR A 38 -12.26 -8.80 -13.43
C THR A 38 -11.96 -8.28 -14.83
N PHE A 39 -11.26 -7.13 -14.97
CA PHE A 39 -11.10 -6.46 -16.26
C PHE A 39 -9.72 -6.65 -16.92
N VAL A 40 -8.64 -6.72 -16.14
CA VAL A 40 -7.27 -6.76 -16.68
C VAL A 40 -6.72 -8.18 -16.67
N PHE A 41 -6.98 -8.93 -15.61
CA PHE A 41 -6.48 -10.28 -15.41
C PHE A 41 -7.63 -11.26 -15.12
N PRO A 42 -8.57 -11.49 -16.04
CA PRO A 42 -9.68 -12.44 -15.83
C PRO A 42 -9.20 -13.87 -15.51
N ALA A 43 -7.98 -14.23 -15.93
CA ALA A 43 -7.33 -15.48 -15.54
C ALA A 43 -7.02 -15.58 -14.03
N ALA A 44 -6.87 -14.45 -13.33
CA ALA A 44 -6.63 -14.38 -11.89
C ALA A 44 -7.92 -14.52 -11.06
N ASP A 45 -9.10 -14.43 -11.68
CA ASP A 45 -10.40 -14.67 -11.04
C ASP A 45 -10.77 -16.16 -11.03
N ALA A 46 -9.93 -17.02 -11.62
CA ALA A 46 -10.14 -18.46 -11.59
C ALA A 46 -10.13 -18.96 -10.13
N PRO A 47 -11.16 -19.74 -9.71
CA PRO A 47 -11.22 -20.31 -8.37
C PRO A 47 -10.02 -21.24 -8.16
N GLU A 48 -9.28 -20.99 -7.09
CA GLU A 48 -8.15 -21.81 -6.70
C GLU A 48 -8.66 -23.03 -5.93
N TYR A 49 -8.88 -24.14 -6.61
CA TYR A 49 -9.18 -25.41 -5.96
C TYR A 49 -7.88 -26.10 -5.57
N THR A 50 -7.56 -26.12 -4.28
CA THR A 50 -6.49 -26.98 -3.76
C THR A 50 -6.99 -28.42 -3.76
N MET A 51 -6.66 -29.18 -4.80
CA MET A 51 -6.93 -30.62 -4.82
C MET A 51 -5.69 -31.34 -4.30
N TYR A 52 -5.87 -32.10 -3.23
CA TYR A 52 -4.83 -33.00 -2.73
C TYR A 52 -4.99 -34.34 -3.43
N CYS A 53 -3.92 -34.81 -4.06
CA CYS A 53 -3.96 -36.14 -4.66
C CYS A 53 -3.74 -37.20 -3.59
N ASP A 54 -4.76 -38.04 -3.40
CA ASP A 54 -4.70 -39.20 -2.52
C ASP A 54 -4.74 -40.47 -3.37
N LEU A 55 -3.59 -41.14 -3.44
CA LEU A 55 -3.42 -42.42 -4.15
C LEU A 55 -4.31 -43.54 -3.56
N GLN A 56 -4.89 -43.33 -2.38
CA GLN A 56 -5.81 -44.28 -1.77
C GLN A 56 -7.20 -44.26 -2.44
N TYR A 57 -7.57 -43.17 -3.13
CA TYR A 57 -8.89 -43.00 -3.75
C TYR A 57 -8.84 -42.62 -5.24
N GLN A 58 -7.69 -42.15 -5.76
CA GLN A 58 -7.51 -41.74 -7.16
C GLN A 58 -6.45 -42.58 -7.87
N THR A 59 -6.62 -42.77 -9.19
CA THR A 59 -5.63 -43.46 -10.01
C THR A 59 -4.40 -42.58 -10.25
N GLN A 60 -3.22 -43.20 -10.45
CA GLN A 60 -1.96 -42.49 -10.71
C GLN A 60 -2.10 -41.47 -11.87
N GLU A 61 -2.83 -41.85 -12.92
CA GLU A 61 -3.08 -41.01 -14.09
C GLU A 61 -3.91 -39.75 -13.76
N GLN A 62 -4.84 -39.83 -12.79
CA GLN A 62 -5.60 -38.68 -12.30
C GLN A 62 -4.72 -37.73 -11.46
N CYS A 63 -3.76 -38.28 -10.69
CA CYS A 63 -2.75 -37.46 -10.02
C CYS A 63 -1.84 -36.73 -10.99
N ASP A 64 -1.41 -37.40 -12.06
CA ASP A 64 -0.50 -36.80 -13.05
C ASP A 64 -1.19 -35.67 -13.83
N LEU A 65 -2.48 -35.84 -14.16
CA LEU A 65 -3.33 -34.77 -14.71
C LEU A 65 -3.53 -33.60 -13.72
N GLN A 66 -3.65 -33.86 -12.41
CA GLN A 66 -3.74 -32.80 -11.40
C GLN A 66 -2.43 -32.02 -11.27
N LYS A 67 -1.28 -32.69 -11.29
CA LYS A 67 0.03 -32.02 -11.30
C LYS A 67 0.22 -31.11 -12.51
N ALA A 68 -0.30 -31.51 -13.67
CA ALA A 68 -0.30 -30.64 -14.85
C ALA A 68 -1.17 -29.38 -14.62
N ASN A 69 -2.32 -29.52 -13.94
CA ASN A 69 -3.18 -28.40 -13.58
C ASN A 69 -2.60 -27.52 -12.45
N GLU A 70 -1.77 -28.06 -11.54
CA GLU A 70 -1.07 -27.27 -10.51
C GLU A 70 -0.15 -26.21 -11.11
N ALA A 71 0.48 -26.50 -12.26
CA ALA A 71 1.29 -25.50 -12.96
C ALA A 71 0.46 -24.28 -13.38
N GLN A 72 -0.79 -24.50 -13.80
CA GLN A 72 -1.73 -23.45 -14.14
C GLN A 72 -2.27 -22.73 -12.89
N ALA A 73 -2.59 -23.47 -11.82
CA ALA A 73 -3.01 -22.89 -10.54
C ALA A 73 -1.90 -22.02 -9.90
N ASN A 74 -0.64 -22.41 -10.04
CA ASN A 74 0.51 -21.62 -9.59
C ASN A 74 0.63 -20.29 -10.34
N ASN A 75 0.30 -20.25 -11.63
CA ASN A 75 0.27 -19.01 -12.39
C ASN A 75 -0.89 -18.11 -11.95
N VAL A 76 -2.07 -18.68 -11.67
CA VAL A 76 -3.22 -17.94 -11.11
C VAL A 76 -2.86 -17.32 -9.76
N ARG A 77 -2.24 -18.08 -8.85
CA ARG A 77 -1.76 -17.59 -7.55
C ARG A 77 -0.81 -16.41 -7.69
N LYS A 78 0.19 -16.52 -8.57
CA LYS A 78 1.15 -15.44 -8.83
C LYS A 78 0.45 -14.18 -9.33
N GLN A 79 -0.53 -14.33 -10.23
CA GLN A 79 -1.31 -13.20 -10.72
C GLN A 79 -2.16 -12.57 -9.61
N GLN A 80 -2.82 -13.37 -8.76
CA GLN A 80 -3.59 -12.85 -7.64
C GLN A 80 -2.73 -12.08 -6.63
N SER A 81 -1.53 -12.58 -6.31
CA SER A 81 -0.57 -11.88 -5.45
C SER A 81 -0.10 -10.58 -6.11
N ALA A 82 0.27 -10.62 -7.39
CA ALA A 82 0.71 -9.43 -8.12
C ALA A 82 -0.37 -8.34 -8.17
N VAL A 83 -1.63 -8.70 -8.42
CA VAL A 83 -2.73 -7.72 -8.43
C VAL A 83 -2.92 -7.10 -7.06
N ARG A 84 -2.91 -7.91 -5.99
CA ARG A 84 -3.02 -7.40 -4.61
C ARG A 84 -1.91 -6.40 -4.29
N ASP A 85 -0.67 -6.73 -4.64
CA ASP A 85 0.48 -5.88 -4.36
C ASP A 85 0.41 -4.59 -5.18
N ILE A 86 0.04 -4.66 -6.46
CA ILE A 86 -0.18 -3.49 -7.32
C ILE A 86 -1.29 -2.60 -6.76
N SER A 87 -2.41 -3.17 -6.28
CA SER A 87 -3.49 -2.40 -5.66
C SER A 87 -2.99 -1.64 -4.43
N MET A 88 -2.21 -2.30 -3.55
CA MET A 88 -1.61 -1.62 -2.40
C MET A 88 -0.64 -0.53 -2.83
N LEU A 89 0.14 -0.74 -3.89
CA LEU A 89 1.09 0.24 -4.42
C LEU A 89 0.36 1.46 -4.99
N ILE A 90 -0.73 1.26 -5.75
CA ILE A 90 -1.53 2.35 -6.33
C ILE A 90 -2.17 3.21 -5.25
N VAL A 91 -2.65 2.60 -4.16
CA VAL A 91 -3.29 3.35 -3.06
C VAL A 91 -2.25 4.02 -2.15
N SER A 92 -1.11 3.38 -1.91
CA SER A 92 -0.05 3.95 -1.06
C SER A 92 0.80 5.00 -1.77
N ALA A 93 0.96 4.93 -3.10
CA ALA A 93 1.73 5.89 -3.89
C ALA A 93 1.30 7.35 -3.70
N PRO A 94 0.01 7.73 -3.80
CA PRO A 94 -0.41 9.12 -3.60
C PRO A 94 -0.23 9.58 -2.14
N LEU A 95 -0.42 8.70 -1.16
CA LEU A 95 -0.13 8.99 0.25
C LEU A 95 1.35 9.27 0.48
N PHE A 96 2.21 8.40 -0.07
CA PHE A 96 3.66 8.56 -0.02
C PHE A 96 4.10 9.84 -0.73
N TRP A 97 3.55 10.12 -1.91
CA TRP A 97 3.85 11.33 -2.67
C TRP A 97 3.47 12.61 -1.91
N LEU A 98 2.27 12.66 -1.33
CA LEU A 98 1.83 13.80 -0.53
C LEU A 98 2.75 14.01 0.69
N HIS A 99 3.08 12.93 1.40
CA HIS A 99 3.97 13.01 2.55
C HIS A 99 5.37 13.49 2.15
N PHE A 100 5.93 12.91 1.09
CA PHE A 100 7.23 13.27 0.55
C PHE A 100 7.28 14.73 0.10
N ARG A 101 6.23 15.23 -0.57
CA ARG A 101 6.14 16.63 -0.99
C ARG A 101 6.14 17.61 0.20
N ILE A 102 5.45 17.28 1.29
CA ILE A 102 5.42 18.12 2.50
C ILE A 102 6.80 18.15 3.14
N VAL A 103 7.39 16.98 3.37
CA VAL A 103 8.74 16.87 3.97
C VAL A 103 9.78 17.58 3.10
N TYR A 104 9.68 17.45 1.77
CA TYR A 104 10.59 18.12 0.84
C TYR A 104 10.47 19.64 0.91
N ARG A 105 9.25 20.17 1.04
CA ARG A 105 9.03 21.62 1.22
C ARG A 105 9.67 22.11 2.51
N ASP A 106 9.44 21.42 3.62
CA ASP A 106 9.97 21.81 4.93
C ASP A 106 11.51 21.78 4.94
N TRP A 107 12.12 20.77 4.29
CA TRP A 107 13.57 20.68 4.13
C TRP A 107 14.15 21.83 3.31
N MET A 108 13.48 22.23 2.22
CA MET A 108 13.91 23.37 1.39
C MET A 108 13.84 24.70 2.15
N GLU A 109 12.85 24.88 3.02
CA GLU A 109 12.74 26.08 3.88
C GLU A 109 13.86 26.15 4.93
N GLU A 110 14.29 25.02 5.49
CA GLU A 110 15.44 24.95 6.38
C GLU A 110 16.75 25.29 5.66
N LEU A 111 16.96 24.73 4.46
CA LEU A 111 18.14 25.05 3.64
C LEU A 111 18.19 26.53 3.26
N ALA A 112 17.05 27.13 2.92
CA ALA A 112 16.96 28.56 2.62
C ALA A 112 17.28 29.43 3.85
N ARG A 113 16.85 29.02 5.05
CA ARG A 113 17.23 29.69 6.31
C ARG A 113 18.72 29.61 6.58
N LYS A 114 19.31 28.41 6.49
CA LYS A 114 20.75 28.20 6.72
C LYS A 114 21.62 28.99 5.75
N ARG A 115 21.20 29.13 4.48
CA ARG A 115 21.92 29.95 3.49
C ARG A 115 21.93 31.42 3.90
N LYS A 116 20.78 31.96 4.31
CA LYS A 116 20.70 33.35 4.80
C LYS A 116 21.59 33.57 6.03
N GLU A 117 21.55 32.66 6.99
CA GLU A 117 22.42 32.72 8.18
C GLU A 117 23.91 32.74 7.81
N SER A 118 24.34 31.96 6.80
CA SER A 118 25.74 31.95 6.35
C SER A 118 26.15 33.19 5.53
N GLU A 119 25.20 33.86 4.89
CA GLU A 119 25.44 35.12 4.16
C GLU A 119 25.48 36.31 5.13
N ASP A 120 24.71 36.23 6.22
CA ASP A 120 24.61 37.23 7.29
C ASP A 120 25.70 37.09 8.38
N GLU A 121 26.61 36.09 8.29
CA GLU A 121 27.81 35.96 9.14
C GLU A 121 29.10 36.44 8.39
N PRO A 122 29.23 37.69 7.92
CA PRO A 122 30.48 38.17 7.35
C PRO A 122 31.48 38.55 8.45
N ASP A 123 32.66 37.92 8.40
CA ASP A 123 33.96 38.43 8.85
C ASP A 123 34.29 38.57 10.36
N GLU A 124 33.56 37.94 11.30
CA GLU A 124 34.03 37.94 12.72
C GLU A 124 35.08 36.86 13.05
N LYS A 125 35.40 35.94 12.12
CA LYS A 125 36.40 34.87 12.34
C LYS A 125 37.71 35.01 11.54
N LYS A 126 37.98 36.19 10.99
CA LYS A 126 39.20 36.48 10.20
C LYS A 126 40.23 37.37 10.90
N LYS A 127 40.14 37.53 12.22
CA LYS A 127 41.15 38.23 13.03
C LYS A 127 41.79 37.31 14.05
#